data_AF-A0A0E0AYU5-F1
#
_entry.id   AF-A0A0E0AYU5-F1
#
_cell.length_a   1.000
_cell.length_b   1.000
_cell.length_c   1.000
_cell.angle_alpha   90.00
_cell.angle_beta   90.00
_cell.angle_gamma   90.00
#
_symmetry.space_group_name_H-M   'P 1'
#
loop_
_entity.id
_entity.type
_entity.pdbx_description
1 polymer ?
#
loop_
_entity_poly.entity_id
_entity_poly.type
_entity_poly.pdbx_seq_one_letter_code
_entity_poly.pdbx_strand_id
1 'polypeptide(L)'
;MGGHVSCLLGPRSSHPQQICLSLSATTPPPPPTGGASASTATRRARRRRGRGAMAGKKEEEEAVVYRGDKLILRGLRFHGTHGVKPEEKKLGQKFVIDVDAWMDLAAAGDSDDISDTVSYTEIYRIAKNVVEGPSHNLLESVAQSIANSTLLKFPQISAVRVKVEKPHVAVQGVLDYLGVEIFRQRKA
;
A
#
# COMPACT_ATOMS: atom_id res chain seq x y z
N MET A 1 -27.22 -62.52 -26.35
CA MET A 1 -26.71 -61.15 -26.07
C MET A 1 -27.85 -60.43 -25.38
N GLY A 2 -27.93 -60.43 -24.05
CA GLY A 2 -27.16 -59.59 -23.11
C GLY A 2 -27.92 -58.27 -22.91
N GLY A 3 -28.36 -57.83 -21.73
CA GLY A 3 -28.14 -58.28 -20.37
C GLY A 3 -29.13 -57.61 -19.39
N HIS A 4 -29.00 -58.03 -18.13
CA HIS A 4 -29.72 -57.60 -16.93
C HIS A 4 -29.47 -56.14 -16.49
N VAL A 5 -30.32 -55.66 -15.57
CA VAL A 5 -30.04 -55.07 -14.21
C VAL A 5 -31.09 -53.97 -13.94
N SER A 6 -32.19 -54.27 -13.22
CA SER A 6 -32.39 -54.28 -11.75
C SER A 6 -32.48 -52.89 -11.10
N CYS A 7 -33.65 -52.63 -10.52
CA CYS A 7 -34.02 -51.43 -9.75
C CYS A 7 -33.53 -51.45 -8.29
N LEU A 8 -33.29 -50.23 -7.79
CA LEU A 8 -33.60 -49.67 -6.45
C LEU A 8 -33.10 -50.36 -5.16
N LEU A 9 -32.32 -49.60 -4.37
CA LEU A 9 -32.63 -49.11 -2.99
C LEU A 9 -31.33 -48.73 -2.24
N GLY A 10 -31.32 -47.57 -1.57
CA GLY A 10 -30.26 -47.14 -0.62
C GLY A 10 -30.24 -47.98 0.67
N PRO A 11 -29.46 -47.64 1.74
CA PRO A 11 -29.45 -46.30 2.38
C PRO A 11 -28.15 -45.82 3.12
N ARG A 12 -28.20 -44.55 3.56
CA ARG A 12 -27.71 -43.94 4.83
C ARG A 12 -26.24 -44.04 5.32
N SER A 13 -25.64 -42.84 5.39
CA SER A 13 -25.00 -42.16 6.54
C SER A 13 -23.68 -42.63 7.18
N SER A 14 -22.91 -41.59 7.55
CA SER A 14 -22.02 -41.44 8.72
C SER A 14 -20.53 -41.79 8.54
N HIS A 15 -19.68 -40.76 8.41
CA HIS A 15 -18.39 -40.60 9.12
C HIS A 15 -17.71 -39.26 8.74
N PRO A 16 -17.66 -38.25 9.62
CA PRO A 16 -16.70 -37.18 9.52
C PRO A 16 -15.44 -37.55 10.33
N GLN A 17 -14.29 -37.73 9.68
CA GLN A 17 -13.03 -37.85 10.41
C GLN A 17 -12.54 -36.46 10.83
N GLN A 18 -12.60 -36.23 12.13
CA GLN A 18 -11.95 -35.13 12.84
C GLN A 18 -10.44 -35.30 12.76
N ILE A 19 -9.75 -34.31 12.20
CA ILE A 19 -8.31 -34.16 12.30
C ILE A 19 -8.02 -33.42 13.62
N CYS A 20 -7.59 -34.18 14.63
CA CYS A 20 -6.97 -33.63 15.83
C CYS A 20 -5.55 -33.16 15.50
N LEU A 21 -5.34 -31.85 15.41
CA LEU A 21 -4.01 -31.23 15.46
C LEU A 21 -3.80 -30.71 16.88
N SER A 22 -2.96 -31.42 17.63
CA SER A 22 -2.47 -31.03 18.94
C SER A 22 -1.63 -29.75 18.85
N LEU A 23 -2.12 -28.67 19.45
CA LEU A 23 -1.34 -27.47 19.73
C LEU A 23 -0.34 -27.76 20.86
N SER A 24 0.92 -28.04 20.50
CA SER A 24 2.04 -28.02 21.44
C SER A 24 2.48 -26.57 21.66
N ALA A 25 2.02 -25.98 22.77
CA ALA A 25 2.45 -24.68 23.24
C ALA A 25 3.94 -24.71 23.61
N THR A 26 4.79 -24.05 22.82
CA THR A 26 6.20 -23.84 23.13
C THR A 26 6.34 -22.53 23.90
N THR A 27 6.63 -22.61 25.19
CA THR A 27 6.94 -21.46 26.04
C THR A 27 8.31 -20.85 25.68
N PRO A 28 8.44 -19.51 25.64
CA PRO A 28 9.73 -18.85 25.37
C PRO A 28 10.68 -18.91 26.59
N PRO A 29 12.02 -18.88 26.36
CA PRO A 29 13.01 -18.90 27.43
C PRO A 29 13.13 -17.54 28.15
N PRO A 30 13.59 -17.51 29.41
CA PRO A 30 13.77 -16.28 30.19
C PRO A 30 15.00 -15.46 29.74
N PRO A 31 15.01 -14.14 30.00
CA PRO A 31 16.13 -13.26 29.67
C PRO A 31 17.33 -13.45 30.61
N PRO A 32 18.57 -13.18 30.13
CA PRO A 32 19.78 -13.29 30.95
C PRO A 32 19.89 -12.13 31.95
N THR A 33 20.13 -12.48 33.22
CA THR A 33 20.58 -11.60 34.30
C THR A 33 22.09 -11.37 34.21
N GLY A 34 22.49 -10.12 33.99
CA GLY A 34 23.89 -9.68 34.05
C GLY A 34 24.02 -8.45 34.92
N GLY A 35 24.66 -8.61 36.09
CA GLY A 35 25.01 -7.54 37.01
C GLY A 35 26.52 -7.27 37.07
N ALA A 36 26.83 -6.02 37.45
CA ALA A 36 28.13 -5.44 37.85
C ALA A 36 29.20 -5.31 36.74
N SER A 37 30.01 -4.24 36.65
CA SER A 37 30.53 -3.36 37.69
C SER A 37 30.93 -1.98 37.14
N ALA A 38 31.01 -1.02 38.05
CA ALA A 38 31.54 0.32 37.86
C ALA A 38 33.09 0.33 37.98
N SER A 39 33.77 1.18 37.21
CA SER A 39 35.09 1.71 37.59
C SER A 39 35.42 3.03 36.87
N THR A 40 35.46 4.07 37.70
CA THR A 40 36.51 5.09 37.83
C THR A 40 36.81 6.09 36.71
N ALA A 41 36.46 7.33 37.07
CA ALA A 41 36.85 8.61 36.51
C ALA A 41 38.36 8.81 36.28
N THR A 42 38.68 9.52 35.19
CA THR A 42 39.75 10.50 35.18
C THR A 42 39.25 11.82 34.60
N ARG A 43 39.54 12.89 35.34
CA ARG A 43 39.06 14.26 35.22
C ARG A 43 40.19 15.15 34.69
N ARG A 44 39.84 16.07 33.79
CA ARG A 44 40.47 17.37 33.39
C ARG A 44 40.71 17.45 31.88
N ALA A 45 40.54 18.57 31.20
CA ALA A 45 40.01 19.89 31.54
C ALA A 45 39.68 20.64 30.24
N ARG A 46 38.71 21.56 30.37
CA ARG A 46 38.27 22.57 29.41
C ARG A 46 39.36 23.18 28.52
N ARG A 47 39.03 23.36 27.23
CA ARG A 47 39.21 24.66 26.55
C ARG A 47 38.06 24.94 25.57
N ARG A 48 37.47 26.11 25.75
CA ARG A 48 36.40 26.72 24.96
C ARG A 48 36.93 27.15 23.60
N ARG A 49 36.13 26.95 22.53
CA ARG A 49 35.60 27.97 21.60
C ARG A 49 35.33 27.33 20.24
N GLY A 50 34.07 27.43 19.80
CA GLY A 50 33.61 26.94 18.52
C GLY A 50 32.11 26.69 18.52
N ARG A 51 31.32 27.73 18.87
CA ARG A 51 29.90 27.80 18.52
C ARG A 51 29.84 27.89 16.99
N GLY A 52 29.73 26.75 16.33
CA GLY A 52 29.25 26.64 14.97
C GLY A 52 28.03 25.75 15.05
N ALA A 53 26.86 26.38 15.13
CA ALA A 53 25.60 25.68 15.19
C ALA A 53 25.51 24.68 14.03
N MET A 54 25.10 23.46 14.38
CA MET A 54 24.35 22.57 13.52
C MET A 54 23.20 23.35 12.89
N ALA A 55 23.45 23.97 11.74
CA ALA A 55 22.39 24.22 10.79
C ALA A 55 22.20 22.89 10.06
N GLY A 56 21.42 22.01 10.68
CA GLY A 56 20.80 20.92 9.96
C GLY A 56 20.09 21.54 8.77
N LYS A 57 20.68 21.37 7.60
CA LYS A 57 19.95 21.50 6.35
C LYS A 57 18.95 20.36 6.38
N LYS A 58 17.78 20.62 6.98
CA LYS A 58 16.58 19.90 6.60
C LYS A 58 16.45 20.23 5.12
N GLU A 59 16.87 19.27 4.31
CA GLU A 59 16.54 19.20 2.91
C GLU A 59 15.01 19.26 2.88
N GLU A 60 14.50 20.47 2.68
CA GLU A 60 13.12 20.70 2.33
C GLU A 60 12.98 20.13 0.92
N GLU A 61 12.64 18.85 0.91
CA GLU A 61 12.15 18.09 -0.21
C GLU A 61 10.91 18.85 -0.73
N GLU A 62 11.10 19.68 -1.76
CA GLU A 62 10.02 20.40 -2.46
C GLU A 62 9.15 19.38 -3.21
N ALA A 63 8.37 18.59 -2.47
CA ALA A 63 7.13 18.07 -2.97
C ALA A 63 6.23 19.27 -3.27
N VAL A 64 5.68 19.35 -4.49
CA VAL A 64 4.72 20.38 -4.89
C VAL A 64 3.60 20.43 -3.85
N VAL A 65 3.65 21.39 -2.92
CA VAL A 65 2.68 21.48 -1.82
C VAL A 65 1.41 22.10 -2.37
N TYR A 66 0.54 21.26 -2.92
CA TYR A 66 -0.84 21.65 -3.15
C TYR A 66 -1.52 21.82 -1.78
N ARG A 67 -1.86 23.05 -1.45
CA ARG A 67 -2.49 23.44 -0.18
C ARG A 67 -4.01 23.25 -0.30
N GLY A 68 -4.65 22.76 0.76
CA GLY A 68 -6.10 22.53 0.83
C GLY A 68 -6.47 21.17 1.39
N ASP A 69 -7.76 20.94 1.55
CA ASP A 69 -8.31 19.69 2.04
C ASP A 69 -8.14 18.57 1.00
N LYS A 70 -8.01 17.34 1.48
CA LYS A 70 -7.84 16.17 0.61
C LYS A 70 -8.35 14.88 1.24
N LEU A 71 -8.84 14.00 0.37
CA LEU A 71 -9.08 12.60 0.68
C LEU A 71 -7.77 11.83 0.52
N ILE A 72 -7.46 10.97 1.49
CA ILE A 72 -6.19 10.25 1.58
C ILE A 72 -6.45 8.74 1.53
N LEU A 73 -5.86 8.07 0.54
CA LEU A 73 -5.80 6.62 0.45
C LEU A 73 -4.33 6.19 0.48
N ARG A 74 -4.01 5.24 1.35
CA ARG A 74 -2.64 4.76 1.58
C ARG A 74 -2.55 3.25 1.53
N GLY A 75 -1.47 2.75 0.95
CA GLY A 75 -1.10 1.36 0.98
C GLY A 75 -2.11 0.44 0.29
N LEU A 76 -2.78 0.91 -0.77
CA LEU A 76 -3.75 0.09 -1.50
C LEU A 76 -3.02 -1.01 -2.25
N ARG A 77 -3.32 -2.28 -1.95
CA ARG A 77 -2.58 -3.43 -2.50
C ARG A 77 -3.42 -4.16 -3.52
N PHE A 78 -2.89 -4.28 -4.74
CA PHE A 78 -3.54 -4.96 -5.85
C PHE A 78 -2.57 -5.91 -6.55
N HIS A 79 -3.11 -6.90 -7.25
CA HIS A 79 -2.33 -7.78 -8.11
C HIS A 79 -2.53 -7.37 -9.57
N GLY A 80 -1.46 -6.99 -10.26
CA GLY A 80 -1.50 -6.53 -11.64
C GLY A 80 -0.47 -7.23 -12.51
N THR A 81 -0.64 -7.14 -13.82
CA THR A 81 0.26 -7.73 -14.82
C THR A 81 1.04 -6.66 -15.58
N HIS A 82 1.41 -5.56 -14.91
CA HIS A 82 2.12 -4.45 -15.55
C HIS A 82 3.64 -4.62 -15.50
N GLY A 83 4.31 -4.31 -16.61
CA GLY A 83 5.75 -4.39 -16.73
C GLY A 83 6.20 -4.48 -18.17
N VAL A 84 7.49 -4.23 -18.40
CA VAL A 84 8.10 -4.35 -19.72
C VAL A 84 8.44 -5.82 -20.01
N LYS A 85 8.80 -6.58 -18.97
CA LYS A 85 9.25 -7.97 -19.11
C LYS A 85 8.06 -8.90 -19.35
N PRO A 86 8.14 -9.86 -20.30
CA PRO A 86 7.07 -10.82 -20.56
C PRO A 86 6.65 -11.62 -19.32
N GLU A 87 7.60 -11.92 -18.44
CA GLU A 87 7.37 -12.67 -17.20
C GLU A 87 6.49 -11.88 -16.22
N GLU A 88 6.69 -10.55 -16.13
CA GLU A 88 5.85 -9.67 -15.30
C GLU A 88 4.39 -9.66 -15.80
N LYS A 89 4.19 -9.72 -17.12
CA LYS A 89 2.85 -9.74 -17.71
C LYS A 89 2.15 -11.09 -17.58
N LYS A 90 2.91 -12.17 -17.47
CA LYS A 90 2.37 -13.53 -17.35
C LYS A 90 2.07 -13.91 -15.90
N LEU A 91 3.02 -13.66 -14.99
CA LEU A 91 2.89 -14.04 -13.58
C LEU A 91 2.13 -12.99 -12.78
N GLY A 92 2.30 -11.71 -13.15
CA GLY A 92 1.85 -10.59 -12.34
C GLY A 92 2.65 -10.41 -11.06
N GLN A 93 2.39 -9.31 -10.38
CA GLN A 93 3.00 -8.99 -9.08
C GLN A 93 2.09 -8.05 -8.28
N LYS A 94 2.44 -7.85 -7.01
CA LYS A 94 1.78 -6.88 -6.14
C LYS A 94 2.20 -5.46 -6.50
N PHE A 95 1.24 -4.55 -6.52
CA PHE A 95 1.42 -3.11 -6.61
C PHE A 95 0.86 -2.47 -5.35
N VAL A 96 1.52 -1.43 -4.85
CA VAL A 96 1.04 -0.60 -3.75
C VAL A 96 0.74 0.79 -4.30
N ILE A 97 -0.46 1.29 -4.04
CA ILE A 97 -0.92 2.57 -4.56
C ILE A 97 -1.26 3.49 -3.40
N ASP A 98 -0.77 4.73 -3.46
CA ASP A 98 -1.26 5.83 -2.65
C ASP A 98 -1.97 6.84 -3.54
N VAL A 99 -3.11 7.36 -3.07
CA VAL A 99 -3.84 8.42 -3.75
C VAL A 99 -4.14 9.54 -2.78
N ASP A 100 -3.84 10.77 -3.19
CA ASP A 100 -4.39 11.97 -2.58
C ASP A 100 -5.28 12.67 -3.59
N ALA A 101 -6.49 13.02 -3.19
CA ALA A 101 -7.44 13.76 -4.02
C ALA A 101 -7.85 15.05 -3.31
N TRP A 102 -7.51 16.20 -3.89
CA TRP A 102 -7.80 17.51 -3.31
C TRP A 102 -9.17 18.02 -3.75
N MET A 103 -9.98 18.38 -2.77
CA MET A 103 -11.30 18.98 -2.92
C MET A 103 -11.65 19.73 -1.63
N ASP A 104 -12.60 20.66 -1.70
CA ASP A 104 -13.15 21.28 -0.50
C ASP A 104 -13.94 20.24 0.32
N LEU A 105 -13.63 20.11 1.61
CA LEU A 105 -14.31 19.19 2.53
C LEU A 105 -15.13 19.94 3.59
N ALA A 106 -15.19 21.27 3.55
CA ALA A 106 -15.89 22.08 4.55
C ALA A 106 -17.40 21.74 4.59
N ALA A 107 -18.06 21.71 3.43
CA ALA A 107 -19.50 21.42 3.34
C ALA A 107 -19.86 20.07 3.97
N ALA A 108 -19.12 19.01 3.62
CA ALA A 108 -19.32 17.68 4.19
C ALA A 108 -18.98 17.61 5.69
N GLY A 109 -17.99 18.40 6.14
CA GLY A 109 -17.65 18.52 7.56
C GLY A 109 -18.75 19.19 8.39
N ASP A 110 -19.50 20.13 7.80
CA ASP A 110 -20.62 20.81 8.44
C ASP A 110 -21.92 20.01 8.38
N SER A 111 -22.18 19.31 7.27
CA SER A 111 -23.44 18.61 7.02
C SER A 111 -23.47 17.15 7.49
N ASP A 112 -22.31 16.50 7.57
CA ASP A 112 -22.17 15.05 7.77
C ASP A 112 -22.93 14.19 6.72
N ASP A 113 -23.15 14.72 5.51
CA ASP A 113 -23.80 14.02 4.40
C ASP A 113 -22.77 13.53 3.36
N ILE A 114 -22.86 12.25 2.97
CA ILE A 114 -22.01 11.65 1.93
C ILE A 114 -22.21 12.31 0.56
N SER A 115 -23.36 12.95 0.33
CA SER A 115 -23.70 13.63 -0.92
C SER A 115 -22.87 14.90 -1.14
N ASP A 116 -22.32 15.48 -0.07
CA ASP A 116 -21.48 16.68 -0.10
C ASP A 116 -19.99 16.35 -0.27
N THR A 117 -19.63 15.08 -0.45
CA THR A 117 -18.25 14.65 -0.66
C THR A 117 -18.12 13.57 -1.73
N VAL A 118 -16.88 13.21 -2.05
CA VAL A 118 -16.57 12.07 -2.90
C VAL A 118 -16.28 10.85 -2.02
N SER A 119 -16.94 9.73 -2.30
CA SER A 119 -16.62 8.48 -1.62
C SER A 119 -15.22 7.99 -1.99
N TYR A 120 -14.33 7.89 -1.01
CA TYR A 120 -13.01 7.26 -1.18
C TYR A 120 -13.11 5.81 -1.66
N THR A 121 -14.23 5.12 -1.39
CA THR A 121 -14.47 3.75 -1.90
C THR A 121 -14.56 3.71 -3.42
N GLU A 122 -15.06 4.77 -4.05
CA GLU A 122 -15.08 4.88 -5.50
C GLU A 122 -13.67 5.15 -6.07
N ILE A 123 -12.87 5.97 -5.40
CA ILE A 123 -11.45 6.18 -5.78
C ILE A 123 -10.67 4.86 -5.66
N TYR A 124 -10.93 4.08 -4.61
CA TYR A 124 -10.38 2.74 -4.47
C TYR A 124 -10.78 1.83 -5.64
N ARG A 125 -12.05 1.82 -6.04
CA ARG A 125 -12.54 1.02 -7.18
C ARG A 125 -11.87 1.43 -8.48
N ILE A 126 -11.66 2.73 -8.71
CA ILE A 126 -10.90 3.21 -9.88
C ILE A 126 -9.47 2.64 -9.85
N ALA A 127 -8.75 2.80 -8.74
CA ALA A 127 -7.38 2.30 -8.62
C ALA A 127 -7.32 0.77 -8.85
N LYS A 128 -8.24 0.03 -8.23
CA LYS A 128 -8.37 -1.43 -8.41
C LYS A 128 -8.58 -1.80 -9.87
N ASN A 129 -9.56 -1.18 -10.53
CA ASN A 129 -9.92 -1.50 -11.92
C ASN A 129 -8.78 -1.20 -12.89
N VAL A 130 -8.00 -0.14 -12.64
CA VAL A 130 -6.84 0.18 -13.48
C VAL A 130 -5.71 -0.83 -13.26
N VAL A 131 -5.44 -1.21 -12.01
CA VAL A 131 -4.30 -2.11 -11.69
C VAL A 131 -4.60 -3.58 -12.03
N GLU A 132 -5.83 -4.04 -11.82
CA GLU A 132 -6.25 -5.41 -12.17
C GLU A 132 -6.72 -5.52 -13.63
N GLY A 133 -6.78 -4.38 -14.34
CA GLY A 133 -7.25 -4.28 -15.71
C GLY A 133 -6.19 -4.58 -16.76
N PRO A 134 -6.28 -3.96 -17.96
CA PRO A 134 -5.33 -4.17 -19.05
C PRO A 134 -3.88 -3.92 -18.63
N SER A 135 -2.98 -4.80 -19.07
CA SER A 135 -1.55 -4.67 -18.80
C SER A 135 -0.98 -3.39 -19.44
N HIS A 136 -0.10 -2.72 -18.69
CA HIS A 136 0.64 -1.55 -19.11
C HIS A 136 2.13 -1.88 -19.04
N ASN A 137 2.93 -1.27 -19.91
CA ASN A 137 4.38 -1.46 -19.88
C ASN A 137 5.03 -0.67 -18.73
N LEU A 138 4.48 0.50 -18.43
CA LEU A 138 5.08 1.54 -17.59
C LEU A 138 4.19 1.84 -16.38
N LEU A 139 4.82 2.15 -15.24
CA LEU A 139 4.11 2.57 -14.03
C LEU A 139 3.47 3.95 -14.21
N GLU A 140 4.12 4.79 -15.02
CA GLU A 140 3.67 6.11 -15.42
C GLU A 140 2.31 6.04 -16.09
N SER A 141 2.09 5.04 -16.95
CA SER A 141 0.79 4.82 -17.61
C SER A 141 -0.28 4.39 -16.62
N VAL A 142 0.06 3.52 -15.66
CA VAL A 142 -0.86 3.09 -14.59
C VAL A 142 -1.26 4.29 -13.74
N ALA A 143 -0.27 5.04 -13.24
CA ALA A 143 -0.49 6.21 -12.41
C ALA A 143 -1.32 7.28 -13.16
N GLN A 144 -0.99 7.52 -14.44
CA GLN A 144 -1.71 8.47 -15.29
C GLN A 144 -3.16 8.05 -15.53
N SER A 145 -3.41 6.76 -15.73
CA SER A 145 -4.75 6.21 -15.92
C SER A 145 -5.60 6.41 -14.67
N ILE A 146 -5.08 6.09 -13.48
CA ILE A 146 -5.75 6.35 -12.20
C ILE A 146 -6.06 7.85 -12.06
N ALA A 147 -5.05 8.71 -12.23
CA ALA A 147 -5.22 10.15 -12.09
C ALA A 147 -6.29 10.71 -13.03
N ASN A 148 -6.24 10.32 -14.31
CA ASN A 148 -7.22 10.77 -15.30
C ASN A 148 -8.62 10.26 -14.98
N SER A 149 -8.78 8.98 -14.66
CA SER A 149 -10.09 8.41 -14.33
C SER A 149 -10.70 9.07 -13.10
N THR A 150 -9.90 9.36 -12.06
CA THR A 150 -10.36 10.07 -10.87
C THR A 150 -10.81 11.50 -11.20
N LEU A 151 -10.00 12.27 -11.93
CA LEU A 151 -10.36 13.64 -12.32
C LEU A 151 -11.55 13.68 -13.29
N LEU A 152 -11.67 12.73 -14.21
CA LEU A 152 -12.80 12.66 -15.14
C LEU A 152 -14.11 12.30 -14.44
N LYS A 153 -14.08 11.36 -13.48
CA LYS A 153 -15.28 10.90 -12.78
C LYS A 153 -15.78 11.91 -11.74
N PHE A 154 -14.88 12.66 -11.10
CA PHE A 154 -15.22 13.57 -10.01
C PHE A 154 -14.85 15.02 -10.34
N PRO A 155 -15.81 15.82 -10.82
CA PRO A 155 -15.62 17.25 -11.09
C PRO A 155 -15.15 18.05 -9.88
N GLN A 156 -15.58 17.64 -8.68
CA GLN A 156 -15.25 18.29 -7.40
C GLN A 156 -13.76 18.18 -7.04
N ILE A 157 -13.05 17.18 -7.58
CA ILE A 157 -11.61 17.01 -7.36
C ILE A 157 -10.85 17.97 -8.28
N SER A 158 -10.07 18.85 -7.65
CA SER A 158 -9.24 19.86 -8.29
C SER A 158 -7.87 19.32 -8.72
N ALA A 159 -7.30 18.44 -7.91
CA ALA A 159 -6.00 17.83 -8.14
C ALA A 159 -5.93 16.42 -7.56
N VAL A 160 -5.04 15.60 -8.12
CA VAL A 160 -4.77 14.25 -7.64
C VAL A 160 -3.27 13.96 -7.68
N ARG A 161 -2.78 13.28 -6.64
CA ARG A 161 -1.45 12.71 -6.55
C ARG A 161 -1.61 11.20 -6.52
N VAL A 162 -0.89 10.51 -7.38
CA VAL A 162 -0.91 9.05 -7.45
C VAL A 162 0.51 8.56 -7.34
N LYS A 163 0.78 7.76 -6.31
CA LYS A 163 2.03 7.03 -6.13
C LYS A 163 1.79 5.57 -6.44
N VAL A 164 2.66 4.98 -7.24
CA VAL A 164 2.60 3.57 -7.61
C VAL A 164 3.93 2.92 -7.29
N GLU A 165 3.92 1.94 -6.42
CA GLU A 165 5.09 1.22 -5.94
C GLU A 165 5.04 -0.25 -6.39
N LYS A 166 6.19 -0.75 -6.80
CA LYS A 166 6.50 -2.16 -7.05
C LYS A 166 7.47 -2.64 -5.94
N PRO A 167 6.97 -3.35 -4.91
CA PRO A 167 7.81 -3.88 -3.84
C PRO A 167 8.66 -5.10 -4.26
N HIS A 168 8.26 -5.83 -5.32
CA HIS A 168 8.92 -7.09 -5.69
C HIS A 168 9.63 -7.00 -7.06
N VAL A 169 10.41 -5.95 -7.29
CA VAL A 169 11.17 -5.82 -8.54
C VAL A 169 12.41 -6.70 -8.50
N ALA A 170 12.64 -7.44 -9.59
CA ALA A 170 13.86 -8.23 -9.78
C ALA A 170 15.08 -7.33 -10.08
N VAL A 171 15.60 -6.68 -9.04
CA VAL A 171 16.88 -5.95 -9.05
C VAL A 171 17.86 -6.56 -8.05
N GLN A 172 19.15 -6.41 -8.32
CA GLN A 172 20.21 -6.86 -7.41
C GLN A 172 20.40 -5.82 -6.31
N GLY A 173 19.95 -6.12 -5.09
CA GLY A 173 20.11 -5.25 -3.92
C GLY A 173 18.94 -5.36 -2.93
N VAL A 174 19.08 -4.70 -1.77
CA VAL A 174 18.00 -4.56 -0.79
C VAL A 174 17.37 -3.18 -0.97
N LEU A 175 16.08 -3.15 -1.22
CA LEU A 175 15.28 -1.93 -1.28
C LEU A 175 13.85 -2.22 -0.82
N ASP A 176 13.14 -1.19 -0.38
CA ASP A 176 11.74 -1.34 0.04
C ASP A 176 10.79 -1.44 -1.17
N TYR A 177 10.93 -0.53 -2.13
CA TYR A 177 10.18 -0.55 -3.39
C TYR A 177 10.83 0.34 -4.45
N LEU A 178 10.49 0.10 -5.72
CA LEU A 178 10.67 1.05 -6.81
C LEU A 178 9.32 1.60 -7.23
N GLY A 179 9.22 2.85 -7.63
CA GLY A 179 7.92 3.43 -7.93
C GLY A 179 7.99 4.76 -8.66
N VAL A 180 6.80 5.23 -9.03
CA VAL A 180 6.60 6.56 -9.61
C VAL A 180 5.56 7.31 -8.78
N GLU A 181 5.74 8.61 -8.67
CA GLU A 181 4.73 9.50 -8.12
C GLU A 181 4.42 10.58 -9.16
N ILE A 182 3.14 10.77 -9.46
CA ILE A 182 2.70 11.84 -10.34
C ILE A 182 1.68 12.71 -9.64
N PHE A 183 1.65 13.97 -10.06
CA PHE A 183 0.66 14.93 -9.64
C PHE A 183 -0.02 15.54 -10.88
N ARG A 184 -1.36 15.60 -10.87
CA ARG A 184 -2.18 16.11 -11.96
C ARG A 184 -3.23 17.06 -11.40
N GLN A 185 -3.37 18.20 -12.04
CA GLN A 185 -4.42 19.18 -11.75
C GLN A 185 -5.37 19.25 -12.93
N ARG A 186 -6.63 19.60 -12.65
CA ARG A 186 -7.56 20.00 -13.70
C ARG A 186 -7.02 21.26 -14.37
N LYS A 187 -6.93 21.25 -15.70
CA LYS A 187 -6.63 22.47 -16.46
C LYS A 187 -7.86 23.38 -16.37
N ALA A 188 -7.65 24.62 -15.94
CA ALA A 188 -8.66 25.67 -15.88
C ALA A 188 -9.22 25.99 -17.27
#